data_AF-A0A367IQB6-F1
#
_entry.id   AF-A0A367IQB6-F1
#
_cell.length_a   1.000
_cell.length_b   1.000
_cell.length_c   1.000
_cell.angle_alpha   90.00
_cell.angle_beta   90.00
_cell.angle_gamma   90.00
#
_symmetry.space_group_name_H-M   'P 1'
#
loop_
_entity.id
_entity.type
_entity.pdbx_description
1 polymer ?
#
loop_
_entity_poly.entity_id
_entity_poly.type
_entity_poly.pdbx_seq_one_letter_code
_entity_poly.pdbx_strand_id
1 'polypeptide(L)'
;DTIMAYLPLAHVLEFLVENLCLFWGVCLGYGSPRTLTDTSVRNCKGDIKEFRPSIMTGVPAVWESIRKGILSSIAKTSPAAQAIFNRAFASKSWLMERGLPTGFLDSLVFNKIREQVGGRLRYGLSGGAPLARETQQFLSVCLAPILGGYGMTESVG
;
A
#
# COMPACT_ATOMS: atom_id res chain seq x y z
N ASP A 1 -6.31 -9.67 12.19
CA ASP A 1 -5.79 -8.68 11.23
C ASP A 1 -6.05 -7.26 11.73
N THR A 2 -5.33 -6.29 11.18
CA THR A 2 -5.51 -4.85 11.44
C THR A 2 -5.71 -4.10 10.13
N ILE A 3 -6.62 -3.13 10.13
CA ILE A 3 -6.91 -2.26 8.98
C ILE A 3 -6.75 -0.81 9.38
N MET A 4 -6.34 0.02 8.43
CA MET A 4 -6.22 1.44 8.63
C MET A 4 -7.44 2.17 8.06
N ALA A 5 -8.13 2.91 8.92
CA ALA A 5 -9.27 3.74 8.56
C ALA A 5 -8.82 5.20 8.51
N TYR A 6 -8.79 5.78 7.32
CA TYR A 6 -8.32 7.15 7.12
C TYR A 6 -9.07 7.90 6.02
N LEU A 7 -10.00 7.24 5.33
CA LEU A 7 -10.91 7.95 4.44
C LEU A 7 -12.04 8.54 5.29
N PRO A 8 -12.69 9.63 4.84
CA PRO A 8 -13.87 10.12 5.51
C PRO A 8 -14.98 9.07 5.51
N LEU A 9 -15.65 8.87 6.66
CA LEU A 9 -16.79 7.95 6.78
C LEU A 9 -17.95 8.28 5.81
N ALA A 10 -18.02 9.52 5.35
CA ALA A 10 -18.98 9.94 4.31
C ALA A 10 -18.77 9.24 2.96
N HIS A 11 -17.59 8.62 2.74
CA HIS A 11 -17.29 7.87 1.53
C HIS A 11 -17.73 6.41 1.70
N VAL A 12 -18.61 5.90 0.81
CA VAL A 12 -19.22 4.56 0.92
C VAL A 12 -18.20 3.42 1.07
N LEU A 13 -17.05 3.53 0.39
CA LEU A 13 -15.96 2.55 0.52
C LEU A 13 -15.51 2.39 1.99
N GLU A 14 -15.26 3.51 2.67
CA GLU A 14 -14.80 3.48 4.06
C GLU A 14 -15.91 2.99 4.99
N PHE A 15 -17.12 3.50 4.77
CA PHE A 15 -18.29 3.08 5.52
C PHE A 15 -18.49 1.56 5.48
N LEU A 16 -18.42 0.95 4.30
CA LEU A 16 -18.58 -0.50 4.15
C LEU A 16 -17.44 -1.27 4.82
N VAL A 17 -16.19 -0.85 4.59
CA VAL A 17 -15.01 -1.50 5.16
C VAL A 17 -15.03 -1.45 6.68
N GLU A 18 -15.36 -0.30 7.26
CA GLU A 18 -15.42 -0.12 8.71
C GLU A 18 -16.52 -0.97 9.34
N ASN A 19 -17.73 -1.00 8.75
CA ASN A 19 -18.81 -1.87 9.21
C ASN A 19 -18.44 -3.37 9.14
N LEU A 20 -17.77 -3.80 8.05
CA LEU A 20 -17.29 -5.18 7.93
C LEU A 20 -16.23 -5.51 9.00
N CYS A 21 -15.33 -4.57 9.27
CA CYS A 21 -14.30 -4.74 10.30
C CYS A 21 -14.90 -4.83 11.70
N LEU A 22 -15.91 -4.02 12.01
CA LEU A 22 -16.65 -4.10 13.27
C LEU A 22 -17.39 -5.44 13.39
N PHE A 23 -18.02 -5.92 12.32
CA PHE A 23 -18.72 -7.21 12.31
C PHE A 23 -17.78 -8.40 12.54
N TRP A 24 -16.58 -8.37 11.97
CA TRP A 24 -15.57 -9.44 12.14
C TRP A 24 -14.63 -9.25 13.33
N GLY A 25 -14.75 -8.15 14.09
CA GLY A 25 -13.86 -7.85 15.21
C GLY A 25 -12.41 -7.55 14.80
N VAL A 26 -12.21 -6.97 13.61
CA VAL A 26 -10.90 -6.53 13.12
C VAL A 26 -10.52 -5.20 13.79
N CYS A 27 -9.26 -5.06 14.19
CA CYS A 27 -8.76 -3.83 14.81
C CYS A 27 -8.60 -2.72 13.78
N LEU A 28 -9.27 -1.58 14.03
CA LEU A 28 -9.26 -0.38 13.20
C LEU A 28 -8.27 0.65 13.77
N GLY A 29 -7.35 1.11 12.93
CA GLY A 29 -6.45 2.22 13.25
C GLY A 29 -6.91 3.49 12.54
N TYR A 30 -7.39 4.48 13.30
CA TYR A 30 -7.83 5.75 12.72
C TYR A 30 -6.65 6.67 12.39
N GLY A 31 -6.68 7.26 11.20
CA GLY A 31 -5.70 8.22 10.72
C GLY A 31 -6.33 9.28 9.82
N SER A 32 -5.50 10.15 9.25
CA SER A 32 -5.92 11.14 8.26
C SER A 32 -5.10 10.99 6.98
N PRO A 33 -5.65 11.28 5.78
CA PRO A 33 -4.86 11.28 4.56
C PRO A 33 -3.67 12.25 4.63
N ARG A 34 -3.75 13.27 5.51
CA ARG A 34 -2.70 14.26 5.76
C ARG A 34 -1.61 13.79 6.72
N THR A 35 -1.82 12.73 7.49
CA THR A 35 -0.85 12.20 8.46
C THR A 35 -0.38 10.78 8.10
N LEU A 36 -0.92 10.25 6.99
CA LEU A 36 -0.76 8.87 6.56
C LEU A 36 0.71 8.46 6.30
N THR A 37 1.47 9.34 5.64
CA THR A 37 2.86 9.09 5.21
C THR A 37 3.84 10.03 5.93
N ASP A 38 5.09 9.59 6.10
CA ASP A 38 6.17 10.38 6.71
C ASP A 38 6.40 11.73 6.04
N THR A 39 6.07 11.86 4.74
CA THR A 39 6.19 13.11 4.00
C THR A 39 5.21 14.18 4.46
N SER A 40 4.12 13.76 5.10
CA SER A 40 2.99 14.63 5.44
C SER A 40 2.98 15.03 6.92
N VAL A 41 3.86 14.42 7.73
CA VAL A 41 4.05 14.71 9.16
C VAL A 41 5.39 15.38 9.43
N ARG A 42 5.53 16.07 10.58
CA ARG A 42 6.77 16.72 11.02
C ARG A 42 7.21 16.13 12.34
N ASN A 43 8.48 15.71 12.43
CA ASN A 43 9.11 15.19 13.66
C ASN A 43 8.48 13.90 14.24
N CYS A 44 7.62 13.21 13.51
CA CYS A 44 7.08 11.90 13.89
C CYS A 44 6.98 10.97 12.68
N LYS A 45 6.71 9.69 12.94
CA LYS A 45 6.42 8.70 11.90
C LYS A 45 4.99 8.90 11.41
N GLY A 46 4.75 8.66 10.12
CA GLY A 46 3.40 8.64 9.56
C GLY A 46 2.58 7.49 10.14
N ASP A 47 1.27 7.66 10.12
CA ASP A 47 0.32 6.77 10.77
C ASP A 47 0.47 5.30 10.29
N ILE A 48 0.78 5.08 9.00
CA ILE A 48 0.95 3.71 8.46
C ILE A 48 2.13 3.00 9.14
N LYS A 49 3.26 3.70 9.35
CA LYS A 49 4.46 3.09 9.92
C LYS A 49 4.31 2.79 11.40
N GLU A 50 3.56 3.62 12.11
CA GLU A 50 3.30 3.45 13.53
C GLU A 50 2.31 2.32 13.77
N PHE A 51 1.18 2.32 13.05
CA PHE A 51 0.12 1.32 13.23
C PHE A 51 0.46 -0.05 12.61
N ARG A 52 1.25 -0.07 11.53
CA ARG A 52 1.66 -1.29 10.81
C ARG A 52 0.46 -2.15 10.37
N PRO A 53 -0.42 -1.63 9.50
CA PRO A 53 -1.63 -2.33 9.08
C PRO A 53 -1.31 -3.60 8.29
N SER A 54 -2.17 -4.61 8.42
CA SER A 54 -2.13 -5.81 7.58
C SER A 54 -2.97 -5.68 6.31
N ILE A 55 -4.01 -4.85 6.34
CA ILE A 55 -4.89 -4.57 5.21
C ILE A 55 -5.02 -3.05 5.10
N MET A 56 -5.07 -2.53 3.88
CA MET A 56 -5.25 -1.09 3.66
C MET A 56 -6.16 -0.81 2.48
N THR A 57 -7.17 0.04 2.69
CA THR A 57 -8.11 0.50 1.68
C THR A 57 -7.76 1.91 1.26
N GLY A 58 -7.74 2.20 -0.03
CA GLY A 58 -7.33 3.51 -0.52
C GLY A 58 -7.88 3.86 -1.90
N VAL A 59 -7.96 5.16 -2.16
CA VAL A 59 -8.22 5.68 -3.51
C VAL A 59 -6.92 5.77 -4.32
N PRO A 60 -6.98 5.83 -5.67
CA PRO A 60 -5.78 5.89 -6.51
C PRO A 60 -4.77 6.98 -6.14
N ALA A 61 -5.24 8.15 -5.69
CA ALA A 61 -4.38 9.25 -5.26
C ALA A 61 -3.46 8.86 -4.09
N VAL A 62 -3.93 8.02 -3.17
CA VAL A 62 -3.15 7.57 -2.01
C VAL A 62 -2.08 6.57 -2.45
N TRP A 63 -2.46 5.62 -3.29
CA TRP A 63 -1.54 4.64 -3.88
C TRP A 63 -0.43 5.33 -4.70
N GLU A 64 -0.79 6.35 -5.46
CA GLU A 64 0.17 7.15 -6.23
C GLU A 64 1.11 7.97 -5.32
N SER A 65 0.59 8.49 -4.20
CA SER A 65 1.41 9.16 -3.19
C SER A 65 2.43 8.21 -2.54
N ILE A 66 2.00 6.98 -2.21
CA ILE A 66 2.89 5.94 -1.68
C ILE A 66 3.95 5.56 -2.71
N ARG A 67 3.56 5.37 -3.99
CA ARG A 67 4.50 5.11 -5.09
C ARG A 67 5.58 6.19 -5.17
N LYS A 68 5.17 7.46 -5.17
CA LYS A 68 6.10 8.61 -5.18
C LYS A 68 7.00 8.62 -3.95
N GLY A 69 6.47 8.33 -2.77
CA GLY A 69 7.24 8.21 -1.53
C GLY A 69 8.35 7.15 -1.63
N ILE A 70 8.02 5.97 -2.16
CA ILE A 70 8.97 4.88 -2.38
C ILE A 70 10.04 5.28 -3.39
N LEU A 71 9.64 5.80 -4.56
CA LEU A 71 10.58 6.24 -5.60
C LEU A 71 11.52 7.34 -5.10
N SER A 72 11.01 8.30 -4.32
CA SER A 72 11.85 9.35 -3.72
C SER A 72 12.86 8.81 -2.72
N SER A 73 12.52 7.73 -2.01
CA SER A 73 13.41 7.08 -1.04
C SER A 73 14.51 6.29 -1.74
N ILE A 74 14.18 5.63 -2.85
CA ILE A 74 15.14 4.93 -3.70
C ILE A 74 16.10 5.94 -4.34
N ALA A 75 15.58 7.06 -4.85
CA ALA A 75 16.39 8.12 -5.47
C ALA A 75 17.42 8.74 -4.50
N LYS A 76 17.15 8.75 -3.19
CA LYS A 76 18.09 9.19 -2.15
C LYS A 76 19.18 8.18 -1.82
N THR A 77 19.06 6.93 -2.27
CA THR A 77 20.02 5.86 -1.99
C THR A 77 21.16 5.87 -3.03
N SER A 78 22.28 5.21 -2.71
CA SER A 78 23.45 5.14 -3.60
C SER A 78 23.12 4.56 -5.00
N PRO A 79 23.85 4.95 -6.06
CA PRO A 79 23.61 4.45 -7.43
C PRO A 79 23.67 2.92 -7.53
N ALA A 80 24.56 2.29 -6.74
CA ALA A 80 24.65 0.83 -6.66
C ALA A 80 23.36 0.20 -6.10
N ALA A 81 22.78 0.77 -5.04
CA ALA A 81 21.53 0.29 -4.46
C ALA A 81 20.34 0.51 -5.40
N GLN A 82 20.32 1.62 -6.14
CA GLN A 82 19.30 1.86 -7.18
C GLN A 82 19.38 0.82 -8.29
N ALA A 83 20.59 0.50 -8.76
CA ALA A 83 20.80 -0.54 -9.77
C ALA A 83 20.35 -1.93 -9.27
N ILE A 84 20.66 -2.26 -8.02
CA ILE A 84 20.20 -3.50 -7.38
C ILE A 84 18.67 -3.53 -7.30
N PHE A 85 18.03 -2.42 -6.88
CA PHE A 85 16.57 -2.34 -6.83
C PHE A 85 15.93 -2.55 -8.20
N ASN A 86 16.41 -1.86 -9.24
CA ASN A 86 15.86 -2.00 -10.59
C ASN A 86 16.00 -3.42 -11.13
N ARG A 87 17.13 -4.08 -10.89
CA ARG A 87 17.33 -5.50 -11.25
C ARG A 87 16.39 -6.40 -10.46
N ALA A 88 16.30 -6.22 -9.15
CA ALA A 88 15.41 -7.01 -8.29
C ALA A 88 13.94 -6.83 -8.68
N PHE A 89 13.52 -5.61 -9.02
CA PHE A 89 12.17 -5.30 -9.49
C PHE A 89 11.86 -6.01 -10.81
N ALA A 90 12.76 -5.94 -11.80
CA ALA A 90 12.59 -6.62 -13.07
C ALA A 90 12.50 -8.15 -12.91
N SER A 91 13.40 -8.73 -12.10
CA SER A 91 13.38 -10.16 -11.80
C SER A 91 12.08 -10.58 -11.08
N LYS A 92 11.64 -9.79 -10.09
CA LYS A 92 10.42 -10.09 -9.34
C LYS A 92 9.16 -9.96 -10.18
N SER A 93 9.05 -8.92 -11.02
CA SER A 93 7.92 -8.76 -11.94
C SER A 93 7.79 -9.97 -12.86
N TRP A 94 8.91 -10.41 -13.45
CA TRP A 94 8.96 -11.57 -14.32
C TRP A 94 8.57 -12.89 -13.61
N LEU A 95 9.00 -13.05 -12.35
CA LEU A 95 8.60 -14.19 -11.51
C LEU A 95 7.09 -14.18 -11.19
N MET A 96 6.53 -13.00 -10.86
CA MET A 96 5.10 -12.85 -10.56
C MET A 96 4.23 -13.11 -11.79
N GLU A 97 4.63 -12.65 -12.97
CA GLU A 97 3.95 -12.95 -14.24
C GLU A 97 3.90 -14.46 -14.55
N ARG A 98 4.89 -15.21 -14.05
CA ARG A 98 4.98 -16.68 -14.22
C ARG A 98 4.38 -17.46 -13.05
N GLY A 99 3.80 -16.79 -12.05
CA GLY A 99 3.22 -17.44 -10.87
C GLY A 99 4.24 -18.14 -9.96
N LEU A 100 5.52 -17.77 -10.05
CA LEU A 100 6.60 -18.40 -9.29
C LEU A 100 6.81 -17.72 -7.92
N PRO A 101 7.25 -18.46 -6.89
CA PRO A 101 7.47 -17.91 -5.56
C PRO A 101 8.62 -16.89 -5.55
N THR A 102 8.39 -15.72 -4.96
CA THR A 102 9.33 -14.58 -4.95
C THR A 102 10.01 -14.34 -3.59
N GLY A 103 9.80 -15.24 -2.63
CA GLY A 103 10.16 -15.02 -1.22
C GLY A 103 11.63 -14.72 -0.94
N PHE A 104 12.55 -15.19 -1.78
CA PHE A 104 13.99 -14.91 -1.61
C PHE A 104 14.34 -13.44 -1.88
N LEU A 105 13.82 -12.86 -2.98
CA LEU A 105 14.06 -11.47 -3.37
C LEU A 105 13.41 -10.49 -2.38
N ASP A 106 12.27 -10.90 -1.80
CA ASP A 106 11.52 -10.12 -0.81
C ASP A 106 12.36 -9.76 0.42
N SER A 107 13.14 -10.71 0.90
CA SER A 107 13.88 -10.56 2.16
C SER A 107 15.02 -9.53 2.09
N LEU A 108 15.65 -9.39 0.93
CA LEU A 108 16.92 -8.66 0.80
C LEU A 108 16.72 -7.18 0.42
N VAL A 109 15.81 -6.91 -0.52
CA VAL A 109 15.63 -5.56 -1.10
C VAL A 109 14.27 -4.97 -0.73
N PHE A 110 13.20 -5.77 -0.80
CA PHE A 110 11.85 -5.27 -0.62
C PHE A 110 11.45 -5.06 0.84
N ASN A 111 12.10 -5.73 1.80
CA ASN A 111 11.83 -5.50 3.23
C ASN A 111 11.99 -4.01 3.62
N LYS A 112 13.02 -3.32 3.14
CA LYS A 112 13.22 -1.87 3.39
C LYS A 112 12.10 -1.01 2.80
N ILE A 113 11.51 -1.45 1.69
CA ILE A 113 10.42 -0.74 1.02
C ILE A 113 9.09 -1.05 1.71
N ARG A 114 8.87 -2.29 2.13
CA ARG A 114 7.72 -2.72 2.93
C ARG A 114 7.66 -2.01 4.27
N GLU A 115 8.80 -1.71 4.88
CA GLU A 115 8.87 -0.88 6.09
C GLU A 115 8.26 0.52 5.89
N GLN A 116 8.18 1.03 4.66
CA GLN A 116 7.49 2.29 4.38
C GLN A 116 5.99 2.24 4.66
N VAL A 117 5.40 1.05 4.55
CA VAL A 117 4.00 0.77 4.90
C VAL A 117 3.87 -0.07 6.17
N GLY A 118 4.88 -0.02 7.04
CA GLY A 118 4.86 -0.70 8.34
C GLY A 118 5.22 -2.20 8.30
N GLY A 119 5.59 -2.75 7.14
CA GLY A 119 6.19 -4.08 6.99
C GLY A 119 5.23 -5.27 7.11
N ARG A 120 3.96 -5.02 7.46
CA ARG A 120 2.96 -6.08 7.72
C ARG A 120 1.83 -6.14 6.69
N LEU A 121 1.86 -5.27 5.68
CA LEU A 121 0.81 -5.21 4.67
C LEU A 121 0.75 -6.52 3.87
N ARG A 122 -0.43 -7.14 3.87
CA ARG A 122 -0.74 -8.38 3.15
C ARG A 122 -1.59 -8.13 1.92
N TYR A 123 -2.52 -7.18 2.00
CA TYR A 123 -3.43 -6.82 0.91
C TYR A 123 -3.70 -5.32 0.88
N GLY A 124 -3.72 -4.75 -0.32
CA GLY A 124 -4.24 -3.40 -0.56
C GLY A 124 -5.50 -3.45 -1.41
N LEU A 125 -6.52 -2.68 -1.04
CA LEU A 125 -7.75 -2.52 -1.81
C LEU A 125 -7.79 -1.12 -2.41
N SER A 126 -7.95 -1.02 -3.73
CA SER A 126 -8.10 0.25 -4.44
C SER A 126 -9.53 0.39 -4.97
N GLY A 127 -10.21 1.49 -4.61
CA GLY A 127 -11.58 1.76 -5.05
C GLY A 127 -11.82 3.25 -5.35
N GLY A 128 -13.03 3.57 -5.83
CA GLY A 128 -13.49 4.94 -6.11
C GLY A 128 -13.01 5.54 -7.44
N ALA A 129 -11.92 5.05 -8.03
CA ALA A 129 -11.45 5.44 -9.36
C ALA A 129 -10.50 4.37 -9.94
N PRO A 130 -10.28 4.33 -11.26
CA PRO A 130 -9.33 3.42 -11.87
C PRO A 130 -7.90 3.72 -11.41
N LEU A 131 -7.18 2.69 -10.96
CA LEU A 131 -5.75 2.75 -10.66
C LEU A 131 -4.95 2.48 -11.93
N ALA A 132 -3.93 3.29 -12.20
CA ALA A 132 -3.03 3.05 -13.33
C ALA A 132 -2.34 1.67 -13.19
N ARG A 133 -2.33 0.89 -14.28
CA ARG A 133 -1.75 -0.47 -14.28
C ARG A 133 -0.30 -0.47 -13.83
N GLU A 134 0.48 0.52 -14.26
CA GLU A 134 1.88 0.68 -13.85
C GLU A 134 2.01 0.88 -12.34
N THR A 135 1.17 1.70 -11.74
CA THR A 135 1.15 1.93 -10.28
C THR A 135 0.71 0.67 -9.54
N GLN A 136 -0.32 -0.02 -10.03
CA GLN A 136 -0.79 -1.28 -9.43
C GLN A 136 0.29 -2.36 -9.47
N GLN A 137 0.94 -2.57 -10.62
CA GLN A 137 2.02 -3.54 -10.78
C GLN A 137 3.21 -3.19 -9.90
N PHE A 138 3.63 -1.92 -9.89
CA PHE A 138 4.74 -1.46 -9.07
C PHE A 138 4.51 -1.73 -7.59
N LEU A 139 3.33 -1.35 -7.07
CA LEU A 139 2.98 -1.55 -5.66
C LEU A 139 2.81 -3.03 -5.32
N SER A 140 2.21 -3.82 -6.23
CA SER A 140 2.04 -5.26 -6.03
C SER A 140 3.36 -6.01 -5.97
N VAL A 141 4.33 -5.59 -6.80
CA VAL A 141 5.69 -6.12 -6.78
C VAL A 141 6.46 -5.62 -5.55
N CYS A 142 6.32 -4.36 -5.14
CA CYS A 142 7.16 -3.81 -4.08
C CYS A 142 6.64 -4.08 -2.66
N LEU A 143 5.32 -4.11 -2.48
CA LEU A 143 4.68 -4.13 -1.18
C LEU A 143 3.88 -5.42 -0.99
N ALA A 144 2.69 -5.47 -1.58
CA ALA A 144 1.69 -6.50 -1.40
C ALA A 144 0.66 -6.39 -2.55
N PRO A 145 -0.06 -7.48 -2.90
CA PRO A 145 -1.07 -7.45 -3.94
C PRO A 145 -2.09 -6.31 -3.74
N ILE A 146 -2.20 -5.44 -4.75
CA ILE A 146 -3.20 -4.37 -4.79
C ILE A 146 -4.36 -4.83 -5.67
N LEU A 147 -5.53 -5.03 -5.06
CA LEU A 147 -6.75 -5.47 -5.70
C LEU A 147 -7.59 -4.24 -6.07
N GLY A 148 -8.07 -4.18 -7.31
CA GLY A 148 -9.02 -3.17 -7.74
C GLY A 148 -10.45 -3.61 -7.42
N GLY A 149 -11.17 -2.80 -6.67
CA GLY A 149 -12.61 -2.92 -6.46
C GLY A 149 -13.35 -1.88 -7.30
N TYR A 150 -14.37 -2.31 -8.02
CA TYR A 150 -15.32 -1.42 -8.69
C TYR A 150 -16.64 -1.45 -7.92
N GLY A 151 -17.12 -0.26 -7.58
CA GLY A 151 -18.30 -0.06 -6.78
C GLY A 151 -18.79 1.38 -6.92
N MET A 152 -20.09 1.57 -6.72
CA MET A 152 -20.77 2.88 -6.80
C MET A 152 -21.79 2.98 -5.66
N THR A 153 -21.95 4.18 -5.12
CA THR A 153 -22.93 4.50 -4.07
C THR A 153 -24.35 4.07 -4.42
N GLU A 154 -24.68 4.11 -5.71
CA GLU A 154 -26.02 3.91 -6.26
C GLU A 154 -26.36 2.42 -6.47
N SER A 155 -25.38 1.52 -6.43
CA SER A 155 -25.59 0.09 -6.70
C SER A 155 -25.43 -0.75 -5.43
N VAL A 156 -24.20 -0.85 -4.91
CA VAL A 156 -23.87 -1.75 -3.77
C VAL A 156 -22.67 -1.23 -2.94
N GLY A 157 -22.08 -0.09 -3.35
CA GLY A 157 -20.78 0.39 -2.87
C GLY A 157 -19.58 -0.30 -3.52
#